data_AF-A0A949CV18-F1
#
_entry.id   AF-A0A949CV18-F1
#
_cell.length_a   1.000
_cell.length_b   1.000
_cell.length_c   1.000
_cell.angle_alpha   90.00
_cell.angle_beta   90.00
_cell.angle_gamma   90.00
#
_symmetry.space_group_name_H-M   'P 1'
#
loop_
_entity.id
_entity.type
_entity.pdbx_description
1 polymer ?
#
loop_
_entity_poly.entity_id
_entity_poly.type
_entity_poly.pdbx_seq_one_letter_code
_entity_poly.pdbx_strand_id
1 'polypeptide(L)'
;MNGENLRQLIQEKWGKSFDVQLRRTQGKVFVLIMWKYLGQESFAITETQYIAHLDDIAAYISALGSGDQVEQFIRNTREKPRVGKAVSIPIDLGMRSLEWNV
;
A
#
# COMPACT_ATOMS: atom_id res chain seq x y z
N MET A 1 5.87 -3.22 10.00
CA MET A 1 6.13 -3.50 8.58
C MET A 1 7.10 -2.44 8.06
N ASN A 2 8.09 -2.79 7.25
CA ASN A 2 8.98 -1.81 6.61
C ASN A 2 8.82 -1.80 5.08
N GLY A 3 9.48 -0.87 4.39
CA GLY A 3 9.37 -0.74 2.93
C GLY A 3 9.78 -2.01 2.18
N GLU A 4 10.82 -2.70 2.67
CA GLU A 4 11.30 -3.96 2.07
C GLU A 4 10.27 -5.09 2.20
N ASN A 5 9.68 -5.30 3.38
CA ASN A 5 8.63 -6.29 3.59
C ASN A 5 7.42 -5.99 2.68
N LEU A 6 7.01 -4.73 2.59
CA LEU A 6 5.90 -4.33 1.72
C LEU A 6 6.21 -4.64 0.25
N ARG A 7 7.42 -4.31 -0.21
CA ARG A 7 7.87 -4.63 -1.57
C ARG A 7 7.84 -6.12 -1.84
N GLN A 8 8.43 -6.92 -0.96
CA GLN A 8 8.49 -8.38 -1.09
C GLN A 8 7.10 -8.98 -1.13
N LEU A 9 6.22 -8.58 -0.22
CA LEU A 9 4.85 -9.05 -0.16
C LEU A 9 4.07 -8.80 -1.46
N ILE A 10 4.20 -7.60 -2.04
CA ILE A 10 3.57 -7.23 -3.32
C ILE A 10 4.17 -8.06 -4.47
N GLN A 11 5.49 -8.20 -4.49
CA GLN A 11 6.21 -8.94 -5.53
C GLN A 11 5.89 -10.44 -5.50
N GLU A 12 5.85 -11.04 -4.31
CA GLU A 12 5.47 -12.44 -4.13
C GLU A 12 4.02 -12.69 -4.54
N LYS A 13 3.11 -11.76 -4.22
CA LYS A 13 1.68 -11.92 -4.52
C LYS A 13 1.37 -11.79 -6.01
N TRP A 14 1.96 -10.81 -6.69
CA TRP A 14 1.55 -10.43 -8.04
C TRP A 14 2.68 -10.40 -9.08
N GLY A 15 3.90 -10.78 -8.71
CA GLY A 15 5.05 -10.93 -9.60
C GLY A 15 5.66 -9.60 -10.08
N LYS A 16 5.23 -8.46 -9.54
CA LYS A 16 5.70 -7.13 -9.94
C LYS A 16 5.81 -6.20 -8.73
N SER A 17 6.72 -5.24 -8.82
CA SER A 17 6.93 -4.16 -7.84
C SER A 17 5.96 -3.01 -8.07
N PHE A 18 4.69 -3.22 -7.74
CA PHE A 18 3.63 -2.22 -7.92
C PHE A 18 3.83 -1.00 -7.01
N ASP A 19 3.45 0.17 -7.53
CA ASP A 19 3.33 1.39 -6.73
C ASP A 19 2.21 1.26 -5.69
N VAL A 20 2.37 1.99 -4.60
CA VAL A 20 1.43 2.00 -3.48
C VAL A 20 1.08 3.43 -3.13
N GLN A 21 -0.20 3.72 -2.97
CA GLN A 21 -0.66 5.04 -2.56
C GLN A 21 -1.49 4.97 -1.30
N LEU A 22 -1.41 6.02 -0.49
CA LEU A 22 -2.33 6.24 0.61
C LEU A 22 -3.43 7.18 0.17
N ARG A 23 -4.68 6.83 0.47
CA ARG A 23 -5.81 7.70 0.24
C ARG A 23 -6.62 7.85 1.52
N ARG A 24 -6.96 9.08 1.85
CA ARG A 24 -7.92 9.41 2.92
C ARG A 24 -9.19 9.96 2.31
N THR A 25 -10.34 9.44 2.70
CA THR A 25 -11.65 9.95 2.27
C THR A 25 -12.72 9.58 3.28
N GLN A 26 -13.61 10.51 3.60
CA GLN A 26 -14.76 10.28 4.50
C GLN A 26 -14.37 9.63 5.84
N GLY A 27 -13.28 10.11 6.47
CA GLY A 27 -12.78 9.57 7.74
C GLY A 27 -12.14 8.17 7.65
N LYS A 28 -11.95 7.64 6.44
CA LYS A 28 -11.34 6.32 6.20
C LYS A 28 -9.99 6.46 5.53
N VAL A 29 -9.07 5.57 5.91
CA VAL A 29 -7.75 5.43 5.28
C VAL A 29 -7.75 4.18 4.41
N PHE A 30 -7.16 4.29 3.23
CA PHE A 30 -6.99 3.19 2.29
C PHE A 30 -5.54 3.10 1.84
N VAL A 31 -5.02 1.88 1.78
CA VAL A 31 -3.78 1.56 1.07
C VAL A 31 -4.18 1.03 -0.31
N LEU A 32 -3.75 1.73 -1.35
CA LEU A 32 -4.08 1.42 -2.74
C LEU A 32 -2.86 0.81 -3.41
N ILE A 33 -2.95 -0.46 -3.82
CA ILE A 33 -1.93 -1.06 -4.67
C ILE A 33 -2.28 -0.71 -6.12
N MET A 34 -1.46 0.16 -6.70
CA MET A 34 -1.66 0.71 -8.03
C MET A 34 -1.28 -0.30 -9.11
N TRP A 35 -1.73 -0.09 -10.35
CA TRP A 35 -1.39 -0.97 -11.47
C TRP A 35 -0.06 -0.63 -12.15
N LYS A 36 0.50 0.55 -11.86
CA LYS A 36 1.83 0.96 -12.32
C LYS A 36 2.87 0.27 -11.45
N TYR A 37 3.99 -0.14 -12.05
CA TYR A 37 5.06 -0.85 -11.35
C TYR A 37 6.43 -0.42 -11.84
N LEU A 38 7.45 -0.59 -10.99
CA LEU A 38 8.83 -0.30 -11.31
C LEU A 38 9.31 -1.13 -12.52
N GLY A 39 9.92 -0.47 -13.50
CA GLY A 39 10.35 -1.09 -14.78
C GLY A 39 9.33 -0.93 -15.92
N GLN A 40 8.16 -0.36 -15.68
CA GLN A 40 7.29 0.14 -16.74
C GLN A 40 7.83 1.48 -17.28
N GLU A 41 7.86 1.67 -18.61
CA GLU A 41 8.41 2.89 -19.22
C GLU A 41 7.75 4.18 -18.70
N SER A 42 6.44 4.16 -18.49
CA SER A 42 5.67 5.30 -17.96
C SER A 42 5.64 5.36 -16.43
N PHE A 43 6.53 4.66 -15.73
CA PHE A 43 6.63 4.74 -14.28
C PHE A 43 7.25 6.08 -13.88
N ALA A 44 6.58 6.81 -12.98
CA ALA A 44 6.87 8.23 -12.78
C ALA A 44 8.14 8.51 -11.96
N ILE A 45 8.67 7.51 -11.27
CA ILE A 45 9.76 7.66 -10.30
C ILE A 45 10.87 6.64 -10.55
N THR A 46 12.08 6.97 -10.11
CA THR A 46 13.25 6.08 -10.22
C THR A 46 13.20 4.95 -9.18
N GLU A 47 14.04 3.92 -9.34
CA GLU A 47 14.11 2.82 -8.36
C GLU A 47 14.42 3.31 -6.94
N THR A 48 15.40 4.22 -6.78
CA THR A 48 15.73 4.79 -5.47
C THR A 48 14.54 5.55 -4.86
N GLN A 49 13.83 6.33 -5.68
CA GLN A 49 12.63 7.04 -5.21
C GLN A 49 11.49 6.08 -4.88
N TYR A 50 11.34 4.98 -5.63
CA TYR A 50 10.36 3.94 -5.34
C TYR A 50 10.64 3.25 -4.00
N ILE A 51 11.90 2.92 -3.71
CA ILE A 51 12.28 2.33 -2.43
C ILE A 51 11.99 3.29 -1.27
N ALA A 52 12.40 4.55 -1.39
CA ALA A 52 12.13 5.57 -0.39
C ALA A 52 10.62 5.81 -0.18
N HIS A 53 9.86 5.81 -1.27
CA HIS A 53 8.41 5.93 -1.25
C HIS A 53 7.75 4.76 -0.52
N LEU A 54 8.14 3.51 -0.81
CA LEU A 54 7.62 2.37 -0.08
C LEU A 54 7.97 2.38 1.41
N ASP A 55 9.13 2.92 1.78
CA ASP A 55 9.52 3.06 3.18
C ASP A 55 8.59 4.04 3.91
N ASP A 56 8.29 5.20 3.31
CA ASP A 56 7.33 6.17 3.85
C ASP A 56 5.93 5.56 4.01
N ILE A 57 5.44 4.86 2.99
CA ILE A 57 4.14 4.17 3.04
C ILE A 57 4.12 3.12 4.15
N ALA A 58 5.17 2.31 4.27
CA ALA A 58 5.24 1.26 5.28
C ALA A 58 5.40 1.83 6.70
N ALA A 59 6.12 2.94 6.85
CA ALA A 59 6.21 3.68 8.10
C ALA A 59 4.84 4.21 8.51
N TYR A 60 4.07 4.76 7.57
CA TYR A 60 2.71 5.22 7.85
C TYR A 60 1.77 4.08 8.24
N ILE A 61 1.78 2.96 7.51
CA ILE A 61 0.97 1.76 7.85
C ILE A 61 1.35 1.23 9.24
N SER A 62 2.64 1.24 9.59
CA SER A 62 3.11 0.81 10.91
C SER A 62 2.72 1.79 12.01
N ALA A 63 2.76 3.10 11.75
CA ALA A 63 2.31 4.12 12.69
C ALA A 63 0.83 3.98 13.03
N LEU A 64 0.01 3.55 12.06
CA LEU A 64 -1.40 3.22 12.27
C LEU A 64 -1.63 1.90 13.03
N GLY A 65 -0.60 1.05 13.14
CA GLY A 65 -0.72 -0.29 13.75
C GLY A 65 -1.36 -1.32 12.81
N SER A 66 -1.41 -1.04 11.51
CA SER A 66 -2.21 -1.81 10.54
C SER A 66 -1.37 -2.74 9.65
N GLY A 67 -0.11 -2.97 10.00
CA GLY A 67 0.81 -3.80 9.21
C GLY A 67 0.31 -5.24 8.99
N ASP A 68 -0.16 -5.90 10.05
CA ASP A 68 -0.71 -7.27 9.95
C ASP A 68 -1.96 -7.31 9.07
N GLN A 69 -2.90 -6.37 9.25
CA GLN A 69 -4.10 -6.25 8.42
C GLN A 69 -3.75 -6.13 6.93
N VAL A 70 -2.78 -5.27 6.58
CA VAL A 70 -2.34 -5.11 5.18
C VAL A 70 -1.72 -6.40 4.65
N GLU A 71 -0.86 -7.04 5.44
CA GLU A 71 -0.25 -8.32 5.06
C GLU A 71 -1.31 -9.40 4.80
N GLN A 72 -2.20 -9.62 5.78
CA GLN A 72 -3.29 -10.59 5.69
C GLN A 72 -4.18 -10.31 4.48
N PHE A 73 -4.53 -9.05 4.23
CA PHE A 73 -5.34 -8.69 3.07
C PHE A 73 -4.64 -9.07 1.75
N ILE A 74 -3.37 -8.71 1.58
CA ILE A 74 -2.62 -8.99 0.35
C ILE A 74 -2.47 -10.50 0.14
N ARG A 75 -2.15 -11.26 1.20
CA ARG A 75 -2.01 -12.72 1.12
C ARG A 75 -3.33 -13.38 0.67
N ASN A 76 -4.46 -12.95 1.23
CA ASN A 76 -5.74 -13.63 1.05
C ASN A 76 -6.58 -13.11 -0.13
N THR A 77 -6.40 -11.86 -0.59
CA THR A 77 -7.22 -11.30 -1.66
C THR A 77 -7.01 -12.03 -2.99
N ARG A 78 -8.10 -12.17 -3.76
CA ARG A 78 -8.06 -12.63 -5.16
C ARG A 78 -7.97 -11.46 -6.15
N GLU A 79 -8.09 -10.23 -5.66
CA GLU A 79 -7.96 -9.03 -6.47
C GLU A 79 -6.54 -8.88 -7.00
N LYS A 80 -6.42 -8.19 -8.13
CA LYS A 80 -5.16 -7.90 -8.79
C LYS A 80 -5.19 -6.45 -9.29
N PRO A 81 -4.09 -5.69 -9.17
CA PRO A 81 -4.00 -4.37 -9.78
C PRO A 81 -4.16 -4.48 -11.29
N ARG A 82 -5.04 -3.67 -11.88
CA ARG A 82 -5.29 -3.63 -13.34
C ARG A 82 -5.39 -2.18 -13.79
N VAL A 83 -5.20 -1.93 -15.09
CA VAL A 83 -5.29 -0.58 -15.66
C VAL A 83 -6.61 0.08 -15.25
N GLY A 84 -6.53 1.22 -14.57
CA GLY A 84 -7.68 1.97 -14.05
C GLY A 84 -8.31 1.43 -12.76
N LYS A 85 -7.83 0.31 -12.20
CA LYS A 85 -8.35 -0.29 -10.96
C LYS A 85 -7.24 -0.73 -10.02
N ALA A 86 -7.09 0.00 -8.92
CA ALA A 86 -6.22 -0.37 -7.80
C ALA A 86 -6.86 -1.47 -6.94
N VAL A 87 -6.03 -2.26 -6.25
CA VAL A 87 -6.49 -3.06 -5.12
C VAL A 87 -6.58 -2.14 -3.92
N SER A 88 -7.79 -1.99 -3.36
CA SER A 88 -8.05 -1.03 -2.29
C SER A 88 -8.18 -1.75 -0.96
N ILE A 89 -7.20 -1.56 -0.08
CA ILE A 89 -7.15 -2.16 1.25
C ILE A 89 -7.70 -1.12 2.24
N PRO A 90 -8.92 -1.30 2.77
CA PRO A 90 -9.41 -0.45 3.84
C PRO A 90 -8.57 -0.68 5.09
N ILE A 91 -8.20 0.41 5.76
CA ILE A 91 -7.47 0.35 7.03
C ILE A 91 -8.47 0.60 8.16
N ASP A 92 -8.72 -0.43 8.95
CA ASP A 92 -9.37 -0.26 10.25
C ASP A 92 -8.44 0.48 11.22
N LEU A 93 -8.88 1.66 11.65
CA LEU A 93 -8.16 2.50 12.63
C LEU A 93 -8.57 2.17 14.08
N GLY A 94 -9.54 1.26 14.30
CA GLY A 94 -10.06 0.91 15.61
C GLY A 94 -10.42 2.14 16.46
N MET A 95 -10.03 2.12 17.74
CA MET A 95 -10.21 3.23 18.68
C MET A 95 -9.43 4.50 18.30
N ARG A 96 -8.39 4.39 17.46
CA ARG A 96 -7.62 5.55 16.97
C ARG A 96 -8.44 6.38 15.99
N SER A 97 -9.54 5.86 15.45
CA SER A 97 -10.46 6.66 14.61
C SER A 97 -10.89 7.97 15.29
N LEU A 98 -10.95 8.01 16.63
CA LEU A 98 -11.30 9.19 17.42
C LEU A 98 -10.20 10.28 17.46
N GLU A 99 -8.92 9.89 17.34
CA GLU A 99 -7.79 10.84 17.36
C GLU A 99 -7.68 11.67 16.07
N TRP A 100 -8.36 11.23 15.00
CA TRP A 100 -8.22 11.77 13.65
C TRP A 100 -9.55 12.32 13.09
N ASN A 101 -10.59 12.41 13.93
CA ASN A 101 -11.93 12.88 13.54
C ASN A 101 -12.19 14.34 13.94
N VAL A 102 -11.12 15.14 14.10
CA VAL A 102 -11.14 16.58 14.39
C VAL A 102 -10.78 17.41 13.16
#